data_AF-A0A7W5B7L9-F1
#
_entry.id   AF-A0A7W5B7L9-F1
#
_cell.length_a   1.000
_cell.length_b   1.000
_cell.length_c   1.000
_cell.angle_alpha   90.00
_cell.angle_beta   90.00
_cell.angle_gamma   90.00
#
_symmetry.space_group_name_H-M   'P 1'
#
loop_
_entity.id
_entity.type
_entity.pdbx_description
1 polymer ?
#
loop_
_entity_poly.entity_id
_entity_poly.type
_entity_poly.pdbx_seq_one_letter_code
_entity_poly.pdbx_strand_id
1 'polypeptide(L)'
;MIQIEQIYEAYKAQLGAQAWPEYTVPGGKSAVSPDGLRCLVLTDGRYPAAAEGYHVNDTITETEEVLWGAAVVELVEPFELFTLQAGERAVLAPGRPYSVSGKCCSLIHMDRRWDSQQKRYVSVSPERAEVVRALLAALPG
;
A
#
# COMPACT_ATOMS: atom_id res chain seq x y z
N MET A 1 -13.45 9.06 18.36
CA MET A 1 -12.29 8.80 17.48
C MET A 1 -12.20 7.29 17.34
N ILE A 2 -12.41 6.74 16.14
CA ILE A 2 -12.31 5.28 15.92
C ILE A 2 -10.82 4.94 15.78
N GLN A 3 -10.36 3.91 16.49
CA GLN A 3 -8.98 3.45 16.35
C GLN A 3 -8.84 2.71 15.02
N ILE A 4 -7.85 3.05 14.20
CA ILE A 4 -7.67 2.49 12.86
C ILE A 4 -7.53 0.96 12.86
N GLU A 5 -6.99 0.40 13.95
CA GLU A 5 -6.92 -1.04 14.16
C GLU A 5 -8.31 -1.70 14.26
N GLN A 6 -9.29 -1.04 14.87
CA GLN A 6 -10.67 -1.55 14.95
C GLN A 6 -11.32 -1.60 13.57
N ILE A 7 -11.01 -0.63 12.70
CA ILE A 7 -11.46 -0.62 11.30
C ILE A 7 -10.85 -1.79 10.54
N TYR A 8 -9.55 -2.03 10.71
CA TYR A 8 -8.88 -3.17 10.11
C TYR A 8 -9.48 -4.51 10.57
N GLU A 9 -9.67 -4.72 11.88
CA GLU A 9 -10.28 -5.95 12.39
C GLU A 9 -11.73 -6.12 11.90
N ALA A 10 -12.49 -5.03 11.77
CA ALA A 10 -13.84 -5.08 11.22
C ALA A 10 -13.84 -5.54 9.75
N TYR A 11 -12.97 -4.99 8.91
CA TYR A 11 -12.83 -5.43 7.52
C TYR A 11 -12.30 -6.85 7.40
N LYS A 12 -11.32 -7.22 8.23
CA LYS A 12 -10.82 -8.59 8.31
C LYS A 12 -11.95 -9.56 8.64
N ALA A 13 -12.83 -9.20 9.58
CA ALA A 13 -13.99 -10.02 9.93
C ALA A 13 -15.01 -10.12 8.79
N GLN A 14 -15.32 -9.01 8.12
CA GLN A 14 -16.24 -8.97 6.97
C GLN A 14 -15.75 -9.79 5.79
N LEU A 15 -14.43 -9.81 5.55
CA LEU A 15 -13.79 -10.56 4.47
C LEU A 15 -13.62 -12.05 4.77
N GLY A 16 -13.94 -12.51 6.00
CA GLY A 16 -13.60 -13.86 6.44
C GLY A 16 -12.08 -14.10 6.52
N ALA A 17 -11.32 -13.03 6.72
CA ALA A 17 -9.85 -13.01 6.68
C ALA A 17 -9.19 -13.26 8.04
N GLN A 18 -9.94 -13.74 9.04
CA GLN A 18 -9.40 -13.97 10.39
C GLN A 18 -8.21 -14.95 10.41
N ALA A 19 -8.21 -15.92 9.49
CA ALA A 19 -7.18 -16.95 9.37
C ALA A 19 -6.05 -16.60 8.37
N TRP A 20 -6.08 -15.42 7.76
CA TRP A 20 -5.04 -14.99 6.81
C TRP A 20 -3.73 -14.72 7.56
N PRO A 21 -2.58 -15.27 7.12
CA PRO A 21 -1.28 -14.97 7.71
C PRO A 21 -1.00 -13.47 7.77
N GLU A 22 -0.57 -12.99 8.93
CA GLU A 22 -0.26 -11.58 9.15
C GLU A 22 1.24 -11.30 9.15
N TYR A 23 1.57 -10.12 8.64
CA TYR A 23 2.92 -9.58 8.57
C TYR A 23 2.90 -8.14 9.05
N THR A 24 3.94 -7.75 9.78
CA THR A 24 4.16 -6.34 10.12
C THR A 24 4.82 -5.64 8.94
N VAL A 25 4.29 -4.48 8.57
CA VAL A 25 4.90 -3.57 7.60
C VAL A 25 5.26 -2.25 8.30
N PRO A 26 6.29 -1.52 7.86
CA PRO A 26 6.53 -0.19 8.39
C PRO A 26 5.27 0.69 8.28
N GLY A 27 4.81 1.23 9.41
CA GLY A 27 3.58 2.01 9.47
C GLY A 27 2.29 1.18 9.54
N GLY A 28 2.31 -0.16 9.68
CA GLY A 28 1.07 -0.91 9.83
C GLY A 28 1.18 -2.43 9.80
N LYS A 29 0.14 -3.10 9.32
CA LYS A 29 0.05 -4.57 9.25
C LYS A 29 -0.67 -5.02 7.99
N SER A 30 -0.31 -6.19 7.49
CA SER A 30 -0.92 -6.79 6.31
C SER A 30 -1.32 -8.24 6.57
N ALA A 31 -2.50 -8.65 6.12
CA ALA A 31 -2.96 -10.04 6.11
C ALA A 31 -3.08 -10.53 4.66
N VAL A 32 -2.42 -11.63 4.32
CA VAL A 32 -2.44 -12.21 2.96
C VAL A 32 -3.36 -13.43 2.92
N SER A 33 -4.21 -13.54 1.91
CA SER A 33 -5.09 -14.70 1.75
C SER A 33 -4.31 -16.00 1.53
N PRO A 34 -4.84 -17.18 1.89
CA PRO A 34 -4.16 -18.46 1.70
C PRO A 34 -3.79 -18.78 0.25
N ASP A 35 -4.60 -18.30 -0.71
CA ASP A 35 -4.34 -18.39 -2.15
C ASP A 35 -3.25 -17.39 -2.63
N GLY A 36 -2.88 -16.43 -1.79
CA GLY A 36 -1.93 -15.35 -2.07
C GLY A 36 -2.39 -14.36 -3.13
N LEU A 37 -3.70 -14.26 -3.40
CA LEU A 37 -4.29 -13.38 -4.41
C LEU A 37 -4.91 -12.10 -3.83
N ARG A 38 -5.02 -12.01 -2.49
CA ARG A 38 -5.55 -10.85 -1.80
C ARG A 38 -4.67 -10.49 -0.60
N CYS A 39 -4.55 -9.20 -0.33
CA CYS A 39 -3.85 -8.69 0.84
C CYS A 39 -4.66 -7.54 1.46
N LEU A 40 -5.07 -7.67 2.71
CA LEU A 40 -5.65 -6.57 3.47
C LEU A 40 -4.52 -5.83 4.17
N VAL A 41 -4.39 -4.53 3.93
CA VAL A 41 -3.27 -3.72 4.43
C VAL A 41 -3.81 -2.55 5.25
N LEU A 42 -3.33 -2.45 6.48
CA LEU A 42 -3.42 -1.26 7.30
C LEU A 42 -2.16 -0.43 7.09
N THR A 43 -2.31 0.85 6.74
CA THR A 43 -1.20 1.81 6.63
C THR A 43 -1.51 3.04 7.47
N ASP A 44 -0.55 3.44 8.31
CA ASP A 44 -0.51 4.66 9.11
C ASP A 44 0.93 5.20 9.04
N GLY A 45 1.22 5.89 7.93
CA GLY A 45 2.57 6.34 7.60
C GLY A 45 2.89 6.13 6.12
N ARG A 46 4.04 5.54 5.82
CA ARG A 46 4.49 5.27 4.45
C ARG A 46 5.01 3.84 4.31
N TYR A 47 4.57 3.17 3.26
CA TYR A 47 5.06 1.89 2.80
C TYR A 47 5.71 2.00 1.40
N PRO A 48 6.92 1.47 1.20
CA PRO A 48 7.84 1.02 2.24
C PRO A 48 8.36 2.21 3.06
N ALA A 49 9.14 1.96 4.12
CA ALA A 49 9.71 3.06 4.91
C ALA A 49 10.56 3.98 4.00
N ALA A 50 10.65 5.27 4.33
CA ALA A 50 11.41 6.24 3.51
C ALA A 50 12.86 5.80 3.24
N ALA A 51 13.51 5.17 4.23
CA ALA A 51 14.87 4.64 4.12
C ALA A 51 15.00 3.41 3.19
N GLU A 52 13.90 2.71 2.92
CA GLU A 52 13.85 1.55 2.04
C GLU A 52 13.57 1.93 0.58
N GLY A 53 13.18 3.19 0.30
CA GLY A 53 12.90 3.65 -1.06
C GLY A 53 11.49 3.33 -1.54
N TYR A 54 11.36 2.53 -2.60
CA TYR A 54 10.11 2.22 -3.31
C TYR A 54 9.97 0.71 -3.46
N HIS A 55 8.76 0.20 -3.28
CA HIS A 55 8.47 -1.20 -3.57
C HIS A 55 8.35 -1.40 -5.08
N VAL A 56 8.82 -2.54 -5.57
CA VAL A 56 8.61 -2.96 -6.95
C VAL A 56 8.24 -4.42 -6.97
N ASN A 57 7.14 -4.73 -7.65
CA ASN A 57 6.74 -6.09 -7.96
C ASN A 57 7.01 -6.35 -9.44
N ASP A 58 7.94 -7.23 -9.77
CA ASP A 58 8.35 -7.45 -11.17
C ASP A 58 7.33 -8.22 -12.00
N THR A 59 6.39 -8.93 -11.36
CA THR A 59 5.60 -9.96 -12.04
C THR A 59 4.10 -9.93 -11.75
N ILE A 60 3.66 -9.20 -10.73
CA ILE A 60 2.27 -9.17 -10.28
C ILE A 60 1.70 -7.78 -10.55
N THR A 61 0.49 -7.76 -11.08
CA THR A 61 -0.34 -6.57 -11.13
C THR A 61 -1.13 -6.50 -9.84
N GLU A 62 -0.97 -5.40 -9.12
CA GLU A 62 -1.69 -5.14 -7.87
C GLU A 62 -2.79 -4.12 -8.14
N THR A 63 -4.03 -4.42 -7.74
CA THR A 63 -5.13 -3.45 -7.72
C THR A 63 -5.41 -3.10 -6.27
N GLU A 64 -5.01 -1.90 -5.87
CA GLU A 64 -5.26 -1.38 -4.53
C GLU A 64 -6.64 -0.71 -4.50
N GLU A 65 -7.51 -1.17 -3.60
CA GLU A 65 -8.80 -0.56 -3.27
C GLU A 65 -8.75 0.00 -1.85
N VAL A 66 -8.99 1.29 -1.69
CA VAL A 66 -9.07 1.91 -0.36
C VAL A 66 -10.44 1.61 0.24
N LEU A 67 -10.49 0.85 1.33
CA LEU A 67 -11.73 0.54 2.04
C LEU A 67 -12.09 1.63 3.06
N TRP A 68 -11.09 2.31 3.62
CA TRP A 68 -11.27 3.40 4.57
C TRP A 68 -10.08 4.34 4.58
N GLY A 69 -10.33 5.61 4.85
CA GLY A 69 -9.31 6.65 4.93
C GLY A 69 -8.89 7.12 3.53
N ALA A 70 -7.64 7.52 3.42
CA ALA A 70 -7.05 7.96 2.16
C ALA A 70 -5.61 7.48 2.03
N ALA A 71 -5.25 7.11 0.80
CA ALA A 71 -3.90 6.71 0.41
C ALA A 71 -3.35 7.69 -0.63
N VAL A 72 -2.08 8.01 -0.53
CA VAL A 72 -1.32 8.77 -1.52
C VAL A 72 -0.37 7.79 -2.17
N VAL A 73 -0.59 7.56 -3.45
CA VAL A 73 0.20 6.62 -4.25
C VAL A 73 1.16 7.42 -5.11
N GLU A 74 2.43 7.07 -5.00
CA GLU A 74 3.52 7.63 -5.78
C GLU A 74 4.12 6.55 -6.68
N LEU A 75 4.14 6.79 -7.99
CA LEU A 75 4.78 5.93 -9.00
C LEU A 75 5.99 6.65 -9.57
N VAL A 76 7.10 5.92 -9.76
CA VAL A 76 8.38 6.56 -10.09
C VAL A 76 8.58 6.75 -11.61
N GLU A 77 8.08 5.82 -12.44
CA GLU A 77 8.34 5.82 -13.90
C GLU A 77 7.12 5.40 -14.72
N PRO A 78 6.45 6.31 -15.47
CA PRO A 78 6.57 7.77 -15.33
C PRO A 78 6.21 8.22 -13.90
N PHE A 79 6.69 9.41 -13.51
CA PHE A 79 6.35 9.99 -12.21
C PHE A 79 4.87 10.36 -12.19
N GLU A 80 4.11 9.70 -11.32
CA GLU A 80 2.70 9.97 -11.10
C GLU A 80 2.43 10.01 -9.59
N LEU A 81 1.68 11.02 -9.15
CA LEU A 81 1.25 11.14 -7.77
C LEU A 81 -0.25 11.39 -7.77
N PHE A 82 -0.99 10.59 -7.03
CA PHE A 82 -2.43 10.75 -6.88
C PHE A 82 -2.91 10.27 -5.51
N THR A 83 -4.10 10.72 -5.14
CA THR A 83 -4.76 10.32 -3.90
C THR A 83 -5.91 9.39 -4.22
N LEU A 84 -6.03 8.31 -3.46
CA LEU A 84 -7.17 7.42 -3.44
C LEU A 84 -7.95 7.64 -2.14
N GLN A 85 -9.23 7.94 -2.28
CA GLN A 85 -10.21 7.99 -1.19
C GLN A 85 -10.90 6.64 -1.04
N ALA A 86 -11.63 6.46 0.07
CA ALA A 86 -12.44 5.27 0.28
C ALA A 86 -13.40 4.99 -0.90
N GLY A 87 -13.34 3.77 -1.43
CA GLY A 87 -14.07 3.31 -2.62
C GLY A 87 -13.31 3.48 -3.93
N GLU A 88 -12.20 4.22 -3.95
CA GLU A 88 -11.36 4.40 -5.14
C GLU A 88 -10.31 3.29 -5.27
N ARG A 89 -9.83 3.12 -6.51
CA ARG A 89 -8.91 2.04 -6.87
C ARG A 89 -7.79 2.53 -7.78
N ALA A 90 -6.61 1.94 -7.63
CA ALA A 90 -5.51 2.10 -8.57
C ALA A 90 -4.94 0.75 -8.99
N VAL A 91 -4.45 0.69 -10.23
CA VAL A 91 -3.72 -0.45 -10.76
C VAL A 91 -2.23 -0.13 -10.76
N LEU A 92 -1.47 -0.90 -9.99
CA LEU A 92 -0.03 -0.85 -9.90
C LEU A 92 0.53 -1.95 -10.81
N ALA A 93 1.00 -1.53 -11.98
CA ALA A 93 1.51 -2.45 -12.99
C ALA A 93 2.85 -3.09 -12.57
N PRO A 94 3.13 -4.33 -13.01
CA PRO A 94 4.41 -4.96 -12.76
C PRO A 94 5.59 -4.09 -13.24
N GLY A 95 6.70 -4.13 -12.50
CA GLY A 95 7.93 -3.44 -12.80
C GLY A 95 7.91 -1.94 -12.50
N ARG A 96 6.77 -1.34 -12.14
CA ARG A 96 6.70 0.08 -11.73
C ARG A 96 7.03 0.21 -10.24
N PRO A 97 8.09 0.93 -9.87
CA PRO A 97 8.36 1.23 -8.48
C PRO A 97 7.31 2.20 -7.94
N TYR A 98 6.82 1.91 -6.72
CA TYR A 98 5.81 2.72 -6.07
C TYR A 98 6.02 2.86 -4.57
N SER A 99 5.37 3.87 -3.98
CA SER A 99 5.16 3.97 -2.55
C SER A 99 3.72 4.40 -2.25
N VAL A 100 3.21 3.96 -1.10
CA VAL A 100 1.87 4.29 -0.61
C VAL A 100 2.04 4.97 0.74
N SER A 101 1.36 6.08 0.96
CA SER A 101 1.38 6.78 2.23
C SER A 101 0.01 7.28 2.66
N GLY A 102 -0.16 7.56 3.93
CA GLY A 102 -1.42 8.02 4.50
C GLY A 102 -1.89 7.14 5.65
N LYS A 103 -3.16 7.31 6.00
CA LYS A 103 -3.83 6.62 7.09
C LYS A 103 -5.06 5.92 6.51
N CYS A 104 -4.89 4.66 6.09
CA CYS A 104 -5.90 3.92 5.36
C CYS A 104 -5.94 2.43 5.69
N CYS A 105 -7.05 1.81 5.32
CA CYS A 105 -7.17 0.36 5.20
C CYS A 105 -7.47 0.06 3.72
N SER A 106 -6.61 -0.72 3.06
CA SER A 106 -6.73 -1.07 1.66
C SER A 106 -6.85 -2.58 1.46
N LEU A 107 -7.62 -3.00 0.47
CA LEU A 107 -7.62 -4.36 -0.04
C LEU A 107 -6.89 -4.39 -1.39
N ILE A 108 -5.80 -5.15 -1.45
CA ILE A 108 -5.01 -5.33 -2.65
C ILE A 108 -5.43 -6.66 -3.30
N HIS A 109 -5.84 -6.59 -4.56
CA HIS A 109 -6.06 -7.75 -5.41
C HIS A 109 -4.85 -7.98 -6.31
N MET A 110 -4.40 -9.22 -6.38
CA MET A 110 -3.22 -9.61 -7.16
C MET A 110 -3.65 -10.55 -8.28
N ASP A 111 -3.17 -10.29 -9.50
CA ASP A 111 -3.46 -11.14 -10.67
C ASP A 111 -2.77 -12.51 -10.60
N ARG A 112 -1.76 -12.64 -9.74
CA ARG A 112 -0.96 -13.84 -9.51
C ARG A 112 -0.64 -13.97 -8.03
N ARG A 113 -0.31 -15.18 -7.62
CA ARG A 113 0.04 -15.48 -6.22
C ARG A 113 1.29 -14.70 -5.81
N TRP A 114 1.17 -13.95 -4.73
CA TRP A 114 2.30 -13.30 -4.08
C TRP A 114 3.12 -14.28 -3.23
N ASP A 115 4.43 -14.10 -3.30
CA ASP A 115 5.44 -14.78 -2.49
C ASP A 115 6.37 -13.73 -1.86
N SER A 116 6.73 -13.91 -0.59
CA SER A 116 7.63 -13.00 0.11
C SER A 116 9.01 -12.88 -0.53
N GLN A 117 9.44 -13.88 -1.32
CA GLN A 117 10.66 -13.82 -2.11
C GLN A 117 10.62 -12.77 -3.24
N GLN A 118 9.43 -12.34 -3.66
CA GLN A 118 9.24 -11.31 -4.69
C GLN A 118 9.39 -9.89 -4.13
N LYS A 119 9.51 -9.75 -2.80
CA LYS A 119 9.59 -8.45 -2.14
C LYS A 119 10.93 -7.78 -2.46
N ARG A 120 10.90 -6.80 -3.37
CA ARG A 120 12.08 -6.00 -3.76
C ARG A 120 11.84 -4.52 -3.52
N TYR A 121 12.92 -3.80 -3.23
CA TYR A 121 12.92 -2.35 -3.08
C TYR A 121 13.98 -1.71 -3.95
N VAL A 122 13.72 -0.49 -4.41
CA VAL A 122 14.67 0.32 -5.18
C VAL A 122 14.77 1.72 -4.59
N SER A 123 15.99 2.25 -4.57
CA SER A 123 16.26 3.64 -4.23
C SER A 123 16.10 4.51 -5.47
N VAL A 124 15.49 5.69 -5.31
CA VAL A 124 15.45 6.73 -6.36
C VAL A 124 16.33 7.91 -5.95
N SER A 125 16.73 8.74 -6.90
CA SER A 125 17.64 9.87 -6.65
C SER A 125 17.07 10.87 -5.63
N PRO A 126 17.93 11.56 -4.85
CA PRO A 126 17.51 12.51 -3.81
C PRO A 126 16.57 13.63 -4.30
N GLU A 127 16.72 14.06 -5.54
CA GLU A 127 15.91 15.12 -6.18
C GLU A 127 14.42 14.73 -6.27
N ARG A 128 14.11 13.46 -6.49
CA ARG A 128 12.72 12.97 -6.53
C ARG A 128 12.09 12.94 -5.13
N ALA A 129 12.86 12.59 -4.10
CA ALA A 129 12.37 12.54 -2.72
C ALA A 129 11.99 13.93 -2.14
N GLU A 130 12.44 15.03 -2.74
CA GLU A 130 12.09 16.39 -2.34
C GLU A 130 10.71 16.81 -2.88
N VAL A 131 10.38 16.41 -4.11
CA VAL A 131 9.05 16.62 -4.73
C VAL A 131 7.95 15.96 -3.89
N VAL A 132 8.17 14.73 -3.44
CA VAL A 132 7.24 13.96 -2.62
C VAL A 132 6.96 14.64 -1.29
N ARG A 133 8.02 15.12 -0.62
CA ARG A 133 7.90 15.80 0.68
C ARG A 133 7.12 17.10 0.58
N ALA A 134 7.34 17.90 -0.46
CA ALA A 134 6.60 19.13 -0.67
C ALA A 134 5.10 18.88 -0.87
N LEU A 135 4.73 17.79 -1.53
CA LEU A 135 3.33 17.45 -1.83
C LEU A 135 2.60 16.85 -0.61
N LEU A 136 3.27 15.98 0.17
CA LEU A 136 2.69 15.45 1.41
C LEU A 136 2.40 16.56 2.43
N ALA A 137 3.24 17.61 2.50
CA ALA A 137 3.01 18.77 3.36
C ALA A 137 1.80 19.63 2.93
N ALA A 138 1.30 19.45 1.70
CA ALA A 138 0.18 20.20 1.15
C ALA A 138 -1.18 19.49 1.32
N LEU A 139 -1.21 18.25 1.80
CA LEU A 139 -2.46 17.52 2.06
C LEU A 139 -3.09 18.00 3.37
N PRO A 140 -4.41 18.24 3.41
CA PRO A 140 -5.10 18.56 4.65
C PRO A 140 -4.98 17.38 5.63
N GLY A 141 -4.41 17.65 6.80
CA GLY A 141 -4.18 16.65 7.86
C GLY A 141 -5.45 16.20 8.59
#